data_AF-A0A965QWC9-F1
#
_entry.id   AF-A0A965QWC9-F1
#
_cell.length_a   1.000
_cell.length_b   1.000
_cell.length_c   1.000
_cell.angle_alpha   90.00
_cell.angle_beta   90.00
_cell.angle_gamma   90.00
#
_symmetry.space_group_name_H-M   'P 1'
#
loop_
_entity.id
_entity.type
_entity.pdbx_description
1 polymer ?
#
loop_
_entity_poly.entity_id
_entity_poly.type
_entity_poly.pdbx_seq_one_letter_code
_entity_poly.pdbx_strand_id
1 'polypeptide(L)'
;MPRPHVALLLALAAAYGVSHFPGGLDPYLLDVLTGIGINIILAVSLNLVNGYTGQFSLGHAGFMAVGAYLAAAVTVFGGPHLLGE
;
A
#
# COMPACT_ATOMS: atom_id res chain seq x y z
N MET A 1 -23.89 10.08 5.62
CA MET A 1 -23.13 9.26 4.65
C MET A 1 -21.71 9.77 4.62
N PRO A 2 -20.74 9.15 5.31
CA PRO A 2 -19.35 9.57 5.21
C PRO A 2 -18.92 9.41 3.76
N ARG A 3 -18.40 10.50 3.20
CA ARG A 3 -17.99 10.56 1.80
C ARG A 3 -16.77 9.65 1.62
N PRO A 4 -16.78 8.64 0.72
CA PRO A 4 -15.73 7.63 0.62
C PRO A 4 -14.35 8.23 0.30
N HIS A 5 -14.30 9.36 -0.39
CA HIS A 5 -13.08 10.12 -0.63
C HIS A 5 -12.48 10.72 0.65
N VAL A 6 -13.30 11.15 1.60
CA VAL A 6 -12.81 11.68 2.89
C VAL A 6 -12.24 10.56 3.75
N ALA A 7 -12.84 9.37 3.71
CA ALA A 7 -12.32 8.19 4.41
C ALA A 7 -10.95 7.75 3.86
N LEU A 8 -10.77 7.77 2.54
CA LEU A 8 -9.47 7.48 1.91
C LEU A 8 -8.39 8.49 2.31
N LEU A 9 -8.71 9.78 2.25
CA LEU A 9 -7.74 10.83 2.62
C LEU A 9 -7.35 10.76 4.10
N LEU A 10 -8.30 10.46 4.99
CA LEU A 10 -8.02 10.24 6.41
C LEU A 10 -7.15 9.01 6.66
N ALA A 11 -7.40 7.90 5.96
CA ALA A 11 -6.59 6.69 6.07
C ALA A 11 -5.13 6.94 5.61
N LEU A 12 -4.96 7.71 4.52
CA LEU A 12 -3.65 8.07 3.99
C LEU A 12 -2.88 8.99 4.94
N ALA A 13 -3.57 9.99 5.52
CA ALA A 13 -3.00 10.89 6.52
C ALA A 13 -2.62 10.15 7.80
N ALA A 14 -3.42 9.19 8.26
CA ALA A 14 -3.13 8.35 9.41
C ALA A 14 -1.89 7.48 9.17
N ALA A 15 -1.78 6.83 8.00
CA ALA A 15 -0.62 6.02 7.64
C ALA A 15 0.67 6.85 7.59
N TYR A 16 0.60 8.06 7.02
CA TYR A 16 1.73 8.99 6.98
C TYR A 16 2.13 9.49 8.37
N GLY A 17 1.14 9.84 9.21
CA GLY A 17 1.38 10.25 10.60
C GLY A 17 2.06 9.15 11.42
N VAL A 18 1.63 7.89 11.27
CA VAL A 18 2.25 6.72 11.89
C VAL A 18 3.70 6.54 11.45
N SER A 19 4.00 6.77 10.17
CA SER A 19 5.37 6.67 9.62
C SER A 19 6.34 7.73 10.17
N HIS A 20 5.84 8.89 10.61
CA HIS A 20 6.68 10.00 11.07
C HIS A 20 6.78 10.10 12.60
N PHE A 21 6.25 9.12 13.34
CA PHE A 21 6.35 9.09 14.81
C PHE A 21 7.78 8.77 15.25
N PRO A 22 8.55 9.72 15.85
CA PRO A 22 10.00 9.60 16.03
C PRO A 22 10.49 8.59 17.08
N GLY A 23 9.60 7.76 17.66
CA GLY A 23 9.97 6.84 18.74
C GLY A 23 8.98 5.73 19.06
N GLY A 24 8.11 5.33 18.12
CA GLY A 24 6.96 4.47 18.45
C GLY A 24 6.93 3.07 17.86
N LEU A 25 7.61 2.81 16.72
CA LEU A 25 7.37 1.58 15.97
C LEU A 25 8.67 0.92 15.54
N ASP A 26 8.81 -0.33 15.96
CA ASP A 26 9.85 -1.23 15.48
C ASP A 26 9.76 -1.33 13.94
N PRO A 27 10.86 -1.17 13.20
CA PRO A 27 10.88 -1.28 11.74
C PRO A 27 10.26 -2.59 11.23
N TYR A 28 10.42 -3.68 11.98
CA TYR A 28 9.77 -4.96 11.68
C TYR A 28 8.25 -4.85 11.76
N LEU A 29 7.73 -4.20 12.81
CA LEU A 29 6.30 -4.04 12.99
C LEU A 29 5.70 -3.14 11.91
N LEU A 30 6.45 -2.12 11.46
CA LEU A 30 6.04 -1.26 10.35
C LEU A 30 5.96 -2.04 9.02
N ASP A 31 6.92 -2.92 8.75
CA ASP A 31 6.90 -3.78 7.55
C ASP A 31 5.72 -4.75 7.57
N VAL A 32 5.48 -5.41 8.72
CA VAL A 32 4.32 -6.28 8.92
C VAL A 32 3.01 -5.52 8.72
N LEU A 33 2.88 -4.32 9.28
CA LEU A 33 1.68 -3.49 9.15
C LEU A 33 1.44 -3.09 7.68
N THR A 34 2.50 -2.76 6.96
CA THR A 34 2.45 -2.43 5.53
C THR A 34 2.00 -3.64 4.72
N GLY A 35 2.54 -4.83 5.00
CA GLY A 35 2.11 -6.08 4.38
C GLY A 35 0.64 -6.41 4.65
N ILE A 36 0.16 -6.19 5.88
CA ILE A 36 -1.27 -6.36 6.22
C ILE A 36 -2.13 -5.40 5.39
N GLY A 37 -1.74 -4.12 5.29
CA GLY A 37 -2.46 -3.12 4.50
C GLY A 37 -2.58 -3.52 3.02
N ILE A 38 -1.48 -3.97 2.42
CA ILE A 38 -1.46 -4.45 1.02
C ILE A 38 -2.42 -5.63 0.82
N ASN A 39 -2.40 -6.61 1.73
CA ASN A 39 -3.28 -7.78 1.65
C ASN A 39 -4.77 -7.41 1.83
N ILE A 40 -5.09 -6.43 2.68
CA ILE A 40 -6.45 -5.92 2.82
C ILE A 40 -6.92 -5.28 1.51
N ILE A 41 -6.09 -4.43 0.88
CA ILE A 41 -6.43 -3.79 -0.40
C ILE A 41 -6.69 -4.86 -1.47
N LEU A 42 -5.85 -5.90 -1.53
CA LEU A 42 -6.03 -7.02 -2.46
C LEU A 42 -7.34 -7.78 -2.21
N ALA A 43 -7.61 -8.13 -0.95
CA ALA A 43 -8.82 -8.88 -0.57
C ALA A 43 -10.10 -8.08 -0.87
N VAL A 44 -10.13 -6.79 -0.53
CA VAL A 44 -11.27 -5.91 -0.81
C VAL A 44 -11.48 -5.75 -2.32
N SER A 45 -10.40 -5.59 -3.09
CA SER A 45 -10.54 -5.44 -4.54
C SER A 45 -10.99 -6.72 -5.23
N LEU A 46 -10.48 -7.89 -4.81
CA LEU A 46 -10.97 -9.18 -5.28
C LEU A 46 -12.44 -9.41 -4.89
N ASN A 47 -12.84 -9.01 -3.69
CA ASN A 47 -14.25 -9.06 -3.28
C ASN A 47 -15.12 -8.18 -4.18
N LEU A 48 -14.61 -7.00 -4.58
CA LEU A 48 -15.33 -6.10 -5.48
C LEU A 48 -15.56 -6.73 -6.86
N VAL A 49 -14.51 -7.29 -7.47
CA VAL A 49 -14.56 -7.83 -8.83
C VAL A 49 -15.22 -9.21 -8.85
N ASN A 50 -14.73 -10.16 -8.06
CA ASN A 50 -15.27 -11.52 -8.09
C ASN A 50 -16.64 -11.60 -7.40
N GLY A 51 -16.88 -10.77 -6.37
CA GLY A 51 -18.12 -10.80 -5.59
C GLY A 51 -19.25 -9.98 -6.20
N TYR A 52 -19.00 -8.73 -6.64
CA TYR A 52 -20.07 -7.87 -7.15
C TYR A 52 -20.24 -7.93 -8.67
N THR A 53 -19.17 -8.11 -9.44
CA THR A 53 -19.28 -8.20 -10.92
C THR A 53 -19.19 -9.62 -11.46
N GLY A 54 -18.81 -10.60 -10.63
CA GLY A 54 -18.76 -12.03 -10.98
C GLY A 54 -17.66 -12.39 -11.99
N GLN A 55 -16.71 -11.49 -12.23
CA GLN A 55 -15.62 -11.72 -13.19
C GLN A 55 -14.39 -12.27 -12.49
N PHE A 56 -13.76 -13.32 -13.05
CA PHE A 56 -12.50 -13.83 -12.52
C PHE A 56 -11.35 -12.93 -12.95
N SER A 57 -10.77 -12.15 -12.04
CA SER A 57 -9.68 -11.21 -12.34
C SER A 57 -8.37 -11.57 -11.67
N LEU A 58 -7.39 -12.01 -12.47
CA LEU A 58 -6.00 -12.21 -12.05
C LEU A 58 -5.13 -10.96 -12.20
N GLY A 59 -5.65 -9.89 -12.83
CA GLY A 59 -4.90 -8.66 -13.10
C GLY A 59 -4.41 -7.94 -11.85
N HIS A 60 -5.08 -8.13 -10.71
CA HIS A 60 -4.70 -7.53 -9.43
C HIS A 60 -3.30 -7.93 -8.95
N ALA A 61 -2.96 -9.22 -9.05
CA ALA A 61 -1.62 -9.70 -8.71
C ALA A 61 -0.57 -9.14 -9.68
N GLY A 62 -0.93 -8.98 -10.96
CA GLY A 62 -0.07 -8.36 -11.98
C GLY A 62 0.25 -6.91 -11.66
N PHE A 63 -0.76 -6.08 -11.36
CA PHE A 63 -0.53 -4.68 -10.99
C PHE A 63 0.21 -4.54 -9.65
N MET A 64 -0.04 -5.42 -8.69
CA MET A 64 0.70 -5.46 -7.42
C MET A 64 2.18 -5.77 -7.65
N ALA A 65 2.51 -6.75 -8.50
CA ALA A 65 3.89 -7.10 -8.81
C ALA A 65 4.62 -5.96 -9.53
N VAL A 66 3.96 -5.29 -10.49
CA VAL A 66 4.53 -4.13 -11.20
C VAL A 66 4.80 -2.97 -10.23
N GLY A 67 3.85 -2.65 -9.34
CA GLY A 67 4.02 -1.60 -8.33
C GLY A 67 5.14 -1.90 -7.34
N ALA A 68 5.25 -3.14 -6.87
CA ALA A 68 6.31 -3.58 -5.97
C ALA A 68 7.69 -3.48 -6.64
N TYR A 69 7.81 -3.94 -7.90
CA TYR A 69 9.07 -3.84 -8.63
C TYR A 69 9.45 -2.39 -8.92
N LEU A 70 8.47 -1.53 -9.25
CA LEU A 70 8.70 -0.10 -9.44
C LEU A 70 9.17 0.57 -8.14
N ALA A 71 8.52 0.29 -7.00
CA ALA A 71 8.92 0.84 -5.70
C ALA A 71 10.33 0.37 -5.30
N ALA A 72 10.65 -0.90 -5.51
CA ALA A 72 11.99 -1.44 -5.30
C ALA A 72 13.02 -0.77 -6.22
N ALA A 73 12.72 -0.62 -7.51
CA ALA A 73 13.60 0.05 -8.46
C ALA A 73 13.84 1.52 -8.10
N VAL A 74 12.80 2.26 -7.70
CA VAL A 74 12.95 3.64 -7.22
C VAL A 74 13.81 3.70 -5.97
N THR A 75 13.63 2.78 -5.04
CA THR A 75 14.43 2.73 -3.80
C THR A 75 15.89 2.37 -4.07
N VAL A 76 16.14 1.36 -4.92
CA VAL A 76 17.49 0.83 -5.19
C VAL A 76 18.28 1.70 -6.18
N PHE A 77 17.63 2.23 -7.23
CA PHE A 77 18.31 3.00 -8.26
C PHE A 77 18.13 4.52 -8.08
N GLY A 78 16.94 4.96 -7.68
CA GLY A 78 16.64 6.38 -7.45
C GLY A 78 17.10 6.86 -6.07
N GLY A 79 17.00 6.02 -5.04
CA GLY A 79 17.44 6.32 -3.68
C GLY A 79 18.90 6.79 -3.59
N PRO A 80 19.88 6.04 -4.12
CA PRO A 80 21.29 6.46 -4.10
C PRO A 80 21.54 7.74 -4.91
N HIS A 81 20.80 7.96 -6.00
CA HIS A 81 20.95 9.14 -6.86
C HIS A 81 20.32 10.40 -6.27
N LEU A 82 19.33 10.28 -5.38
CA LEU A 82 18.57 11.41 -4.80
C LEU A 82 18.96 11.75 -3.36
N LEU A 83 19.36 10.75 -2.56
CA LEU A 83 19.65 10.92 -1.12
C LEU A 83 21.15 10.88 -0.79
N GLY A 84 22.02 10.59 -1.76
CA GLY A 84 23.44 10.92 -1.72
C GLY A 84 24.17 10.58 -0.41
N GLU A 85 24.43 9.29 -0.22
CA GLU A 85 25.60 8.79 0.52
C GLU A 85 26.42 7.94 -0.46
#